data_AF-A0A7J8QGX2-F1
#
_entry.id   AF-A0A7J8QGX2-F1
#
_cell.length_a   1.000
_cell.length_b   1.000
_cell.length_c   1.000
_cell.angle_alpha   90.00
_cell.angle_beta   90.00
_cell.angle_gamma   90.00
#
_symmetry.space_group_name_H-M   'P 1'
#
loop_
_entity.id
_entity.type
_entity.pdbx_description
1 polymer ?
#
loop_
_entity_poly.entity_id
_entity_poly.type
_entity_poly.pdbx_seq_one_letter_code
_entity_poly.pdbx_strand_id
1 'polypeptide(L)'
;MFPNKTRPDSLKALIEPYRLDPSRILQQYICYDSKRKWSITIAWGYTIQIYPWLVNAVDLHMPLQTFKTWRSWSNGPFTFKTRPVPDNPCEQPVLYFLDRVEEVGSSGTRTRYKLSMLGKACNNTTDYAPVMAVKNIVVTSMKMAPDYWQKAPHRQCCEIMDKGSIKSGTMQIRIRNCRQWETTSV
;
A
#
# COMPACT_ATOMS: atom_id res chain seq x y z
N MET A 1 7.21 -7.47 -8.68
CA MET A 1 6.74 -8.88 -8.71
C MET A 1 6.32 -9.30 -7.32
N PHE A 2 5.49 -10.34 -7.19
CA PHE A 2 5.13 -10.89 -5.88
C PHE A 2 6.29 -11.73 -5.33
N PRO A 3 6.57 -11.65 -4.02
CA PRO A 3 7.63 -12.46 -3.41
C PRO A 3 7.29 -13.95 -3.51
N ASN A 4 8.32 -14.79 -3.68
CA ASN A 4 8.19 -16.25 -3.72
C ASN A 4 7.21 -16.78 -4.79
N LYS A 5 6.99 -16.03 -5.87
CA LYS A 5 6.19 -16.45 -7.03
C LYS A 5 7.00 -16.32 -8.32
N THR A 6 6.73 -17.19 -9.29
CA THR A 6 7.27 -17.06 -10.64
C THR A 6 6.70 -15.82 -11.34
N ARG A 7 7.25 -15.46 -12.52
CA ARG A 7 6.70 -14.38 -13.37
C ARG A 7 5.23 -14.61 -13.75
N PRO A 8 4.86 -15.75 -14.34
CA PRO A 8 3.47 -16.04 -14.66
C PRO A 8 2.56 -16.01 -13.42
N ASP A 9 3.00 -16.55 -12.29
CA ASP A 9 2.16 -16.62 -11.09
C ASP A 9 2.01 -15.25 -10.41
N SER A 10 3.03 -14.40 -10.48
CA SER A 10 2.93 -13.00 -10.07
C SER A 10 1.91 -12.23 -10.90
N LEU A 11 1.87 -12.50 -12.22
CA LEU A 11 0.89 -11.88 -13.11
C LEU A 11 -0.53 -12.35 -12.76
N LYS A 12 -0.73 -13.67 -12.57
CA LYS A 12 -2.02 -14.23 -12.14
C LYS A 12 -2.49 -13.58 -10.83
N ALA A 13 -1.61 -13.45 -9.84
CA ALA A 13 -1.92 -12.83 -8.56
C ALA A 13 -2.31 -11.33 -8.69
N LEU A 14 -1.79 -10.61 -9.69
CA LEU A 14 -2.18 -9.23 -9.97
C LEU A 14 -3.53 -9.14 -10.70
N ILE A 15 -3.84 -10.13 -11.54
CA ILE A 15 -5.10 -10.17 -12.30
C ILE A 15 -6.30 -10.57 -11.44
N GLU A 16 -6.10 -11.35 -10.38
CA GLU A 16 -7.18 -11.71 -9.44
C GLU A 16 -7.94 -10.50 -8.87
N PRO A 17 -7.29 -9.52 -8.21
CA PRO A 17 -7.97 -8.32 -7.71
C PRO A 17 -8.50 -7.42 -8.82
N TYR A 18 -7.83 -7.38 -9.98
CA TYR A 18 -8.29 -6.63 -11.15
C TYR A 18 -9.67 -7.12 -11.63
N ARG A 19 -9.92 -8.43 -11.63
CA ARG A 19 -11.22 -8.99 -12.03
C ARG A 19 -12.36 -8.60 -11.10
N LEU A 20 -12.06 -8.28 -9.83
CA LEU A 20 -13.06 -7.95 -8.82
C LEU A 20 -13.38 -6.45 -8.75
N ASP A 21 -12.37 -5.59 -8.91
CA ASP A 21 -12.54 -4.13 -8.92
C ASP A 21 -11.52 -3.48 -9.87
N PRO A 22 -11.77 -3.54 -11.19
CA PRO A 22 -10.81 -3.09 -12.20
C PRO A 22 -10.55 -1.58 -12.12
N SER A 23 -11.56 -0.80 -11.74
CA SER A 23 -11.45 0.65 -11.58
C SER A 23 -10.48 1.07 -10.47
N ARG A 24 -10.21 0.17 -9.50
CA ARG A 24 -9.40 0.41 -8.30
C ARG A 24 -7.97 -0.12 -8.40
N ILE A 25 -7.69 -1.04 -9.32
CA ILE A 25 -6.41 -1.76 -9.35
C ILE A 25 -5.22 -0.78 -9.33
N LEU A 26 -4.23 -1.07 -8.48
CA LEU A 26 -2.99 -0.28 -8.32
C LEU A 26 -3.18 1.19 -7.91
N GLN A 27 -4.38 1.65 -7.61
CA GLN A 27 -4.57 2.98 -7.06
C GLN A 27 -3.89 3.12 -5.71
N GLN A 28 -3.26 4.28 -5.51
CA GLN A 28 -2.51 4.60 -4.32
C GLN A 28 -3.37 5.37 -3.30
N TYR A 29 -3.36 4.91 -2.05
CA TYR A 29 -3.99 5.59 -0.92
C TYR A 29 -2.96 5.83 0.18
N ILE A 30 -3.08 6.95 0.90
CA ILE A 30 -2.17 7.34 1.97
C ILE A 30 -2.97 7.53 3.27
N CYS A 31 -2.54 6.85 4.33
CA CYS A 31 -3.13 6.95 5.66
C CYS A 31 -2.03 7.31 6.67
N TYR A 32 -2.39 8.07 7.68
CA TYR A 32 -1.51 8.34 8.82
C TYR A 32 -2.07 7.70 10.08
N ASP A 33 -1.22 7.03 10.84
CA ASP A 33 -1.49 6.63 12.21
C ASP A 33 -0.82 7.61 13.16
N SER A 34 -1.56 8.61 13.62
CA SER A 34 -1.00 9.65 14.49
C SER A 34 -0.58 9.11 15.86
N LYS A 35 -1.19 8.02 16.34
CA LYS A 35 -0.87 7.42 17.64
C LYS A 35 0.51 6.75 17.62
N ARG A 36 0.80 6.03 16.53
CA ARG A 36 2.07 5.32 16.35
C ARG A 36 3.09 6.09 15.50
N LYS A 37 2.70 7.26 14.99
CA LYS A 37 3.47 8.08 14.06
C LYS A 37 3.84 7.32 12.78
N TRP A 38 2.91 6.53 12.25
CA TRP A 38 3.15 5.77 11.01
C TRP A 38 2.59 6.47 9.79
N SER A 39 3.27 6.29 8.66
CA SER A 39 2.72 6.59 7.34
C SER A 39 2.45 5.29 6.60
N ILE A 40 1.26 5.15 6.03
CA ILE A 40 0.81 3.94 5.35
C ILE A 40 0.49 4.30 3.91
N THR A 41 1.12 3.62 2.96
CA THR A 41 0.81 3.73 1.53
C THR A 41 0.24 2.41 1.04
N ILE A 42 -0.91 2.45 0.38
CA ILE A 42 -1.64 1.27 -0.09
C ILE A 42 -1.73 1.35 -1.61
N ALA A 43 -1.07 0.45 -2.33
CA ALA A 43 -1.34 0.18 -3.73
C ALA A 43 -2.32 -1.00 -3.82
N TRP A 44 -3.61 -0.70 -3.95
CA TRP A 44 -4.65 -1.72 -3.80
C TRP A 44 -4.51 -2.83 -4.85
N GLY A 45 -4.62 -4.08 -4.40
CA GLY A 45 -4.41 -5.25 -5.24
C GLY A 45 -2.93 -5.63 -5.46
N TYR A 46 -1.98 -4.93 -4.83
CA TYR A 46 -0.57 -5.29 -4.93
C TYR A 46 0.19 -5.25 -3.60
N THR A 47 0.42 -4.07 -3.02
CA THR A 47 1.33 -3.92 -1.88
C THR A 47 0.88 -2.82 -0.91
N ILE A 48 1.24 -2.97 0.36
CA ILE A 48 1.14 -1.93 1.38
C ILE A 48 2.54 -1.66 1.92
N GLN A 49 2.86 -0.39 2.09
CA GLN A 49 4.10 0.09 2.68
C GLN A 49 3.77 0.80 3.99
N ILE A 50 4.41 0.39 5.09
CA ILE A 50 4.33 1.09 6.37
C ILE A 50 5.69 1.67 6.70
N TYR A 51 5.73 2.99 6.83
CA TYR A 51 6.85 3.74 7.35
C TYR A 51 6.63 3.91 8.86
N PRO A 52 7.51 3.37 9.73
CA PRO A 52 7.44 3.59 11.19
C PRO A 52 7.74 5.05 11.63
N TRP A 53 7.59 6.01 10.73
CA TRP A 53 7.71 7.44 10.96
C TRP A 53 6.73 8.22 10.06
N LEU A 54 6.57 9.51 10.34
CA LEU A 54 5.77 10.41 9.53
C LEU A 54 6.57 10.87 8.31
N VAL A 55 6.02 10.65 7.13
CA VAL A 55 6.55 11.06 5.83
C VAL A 55 5.59 12.08 5.23
N ASN A 56 6.09 13.09 4.55
CA ASN A 56 5.24 14.07 3.88
C ASN A 56 4.40 13.38 2.79
N ALA A 57 3.15 13.80 2.62
CA ALA A 57 2.28 13.29 1.57
C ALA A 57 2.92 13.44 0.17
N VAL A 58 3.61 14.56 -0.08
CA VAL A 58 4.32 14.81 -1.35
C VAL A 58 5.36 13.73 -1.62
N ASP A 59 6.13 13.34 -0.61
CA ASP A 59 7.16 12.29 -0.72
C ASP A 59 6.56 10.90 -0.85
N LEU A 60 5.42 10.63 -0.20
CA LEU A 60 4.68 9.37 -0.35
C LEU A 60 4.06 9.26 -1.75
N HIS A 61 3.66 10.37 -2.36
CA HIS A 61 3.20 10.42 -3.75
C HIS A 61 4.32 10.21 -4.77
N MET A 62 5.57 10.49 -4.41
CA MET A 62 6.74 10.19 -5.23
C MET A 62 7.22 8.76 -4.95
N PRO A 63 6.98 7.80 -5.85
CA PRO A 63 7.33 6.41 -5.59
C PRO A 63 8.85 6.22 -5.53
N LEU A 64 9.25 5.21 -4.76
CA LEU A 64 10.64 4.73 -4.73
C LEU A 64 11.07 4.22 -6.11
N GLN A 65 12.27 4.58 -6.54
CA GLN A 65 12.84 4.09 -7.81
C GLN A 65 13.36 2.66 -7.68
N THR A 66 12.47 1.69 -7.89
CA THR A 66 12.81 0.26 -7.81
C THR A 66 13.19 -0.36 -9.17
N PHE A 67 13.48 0.47 -10.17
CA PHE A 67 13.75 0.02 -11.54
C PHE A 67 14.95 0.78 -12.13
N LYS A 68 15.57 0.16 -13.12
CA LYS A 68 16.76 0.65 -13.81
C LYS A 68 16.56 0.52 -15.32
N THR A 69 17.31 1.30 -16.08
CA THR A 69 17.32 1.19 -17.55
C THR A 69 17.78 -0.20 -17.96
N TRP A 70 17.09 -0.83 -18.91
CA TRP A 70 17.34 -2.24 -19.27
C TRP A 70 18.74 -2.49 -19.85
N ARG A 71 19.32 -1.52 -20.59
CA ARG A 71 20.61 -1.69 -21.29
C ARG A 71 21.81 -1.24 -20.46
N SER A 72 21.73 -0.06 -19.85
CA SER A 72 22.85 0.55 -19.09
C SER A 72 22.78 0.32 -17.58
N TRP A 73 21.71 -0.28 -17.06
CA TRP A 73 21.49 -0.45 -15.61
C TRP A 73 21.65 0.83 -14.78
N SER A 74 21.46 1.97 -15.44
CA SER A 74 21.50 3.30 -14.87
C SER A 74 20.16 3.71 -14.29
N ASN A 75 20.18 4.76 -13.46
CA ASN A 75 19.02 5.30 -12.78
C ASN A 75 18.18 6.24 -13.65
N GLY A 76 18.40 6.30 -14.96
CA GLY A 76 17.64 7.15 -15.87
C GLY A 76 18.33 7.35 -17.22
N PRO A 77 17.80 8.24 -18.08
CA PRO A 77 16.68 9.14 -17.79
C PRO A 77 15.31 8.43 -17.82
N PHE A 78 14.41 8.84 -16.92
CA PHE A 78 12.99 8.45 -16.90
C PHE A 78 12.13 9.71 -16.91
N THR A 79 10.93 9.63 -17.50
CA THR A 79 10.02 10.79 -17.63
C THR A 79 9.15 11.04 -16.40
N PHE A 80 9.16 10.12 -15.44
CA PHE A 80 8.34 10.18 -14.24
C PHE A 80 9.21 10.44 -13.01
N LYS A 81 8.67 11.26 -12.09
CA LYS A 81 9.36 11.61 -10.85
C LYS A 81 9.36 10.41 -9.90
N THR A 82 10.56 10.06 -9.45
CA THR A 82 10.81 9.03 -8.46
C THR A 82 11.76 9.58 -7.41
N ARG A 83 11.79 8.96 -6.24
CA ARG A 83 12.80 9.23 -5.22
C ARG A 83 13.72 8.01 -5.06
N PRO A 84 15.00 8.20 -4.72
CA PRO A 84 15.93 7.09 -4.54
C PRO A 84 15.47 6.15 -3.41
N VAL A 85 15.81 4.87 -3.54
CA VAL A 85 15.66 3.91 -2.43
C VAL A 85 16.79 4.19 -1.44
N PRO A 86 16.49 4.45 -0.15
CA PRO A 86 17.53 4.62 0.86
C PRO A 86 18.41 3.38 0.97
N ASP A 87 19.73 3.56 1.04
CA ASP A 87 20.67 2.44 1.20
C ASP A 87 20.52 1.75 2.56
N ASN A 88 20.16 2.53 3.59
CA ASN A 88 19.90 2.03 4.92
C ASN A 88 18.55 1.28 4.98
N PRO A 89 18.52 -0.02 5.33
CA PRO A 89 17.27 -0.77 5.47
C PRO A 89 16.31 -0.19 6.53
N CYS A 90 16.83 0.55 7.53
CA CYS A 90 16.02 1.19 8.57
C CYS A 90 15.36 2.50 8.14
N GLU A 91 15.67 2.95 6.92
CA GLU A 91 15.02 4.10 6.27
C GLU A 91 14.05 3.62 5.17
N GLN A 92 13.89 2.31 5.02
CA GLN A 92 12.95 1.70 4.08
C GLN A 92 11.64 1.31 4.78
N PRO A 93 10.50 1.40 4.08
CA PRO A 93 9.22 0.97 4.63
C PRO A 93 9.17 -0.55 4.81
N VAL A 94 8.39 -0.99 5.79
CA VAL A 94 7.98 -2.38 5.92
C VAL A 94 6.96 -2.71 4.83
N LEU A 95 7.25 -3.74 4.04
CA LEU A 95 6.43 -4.13 2.90
C LEU A 95 5.47 -5.25 3.24
N TYR A 96 4.24 -5.15 2.72
CA TYR A 96 3.24 -6.21 2.72
C TYR A 96 2.79 -6.46 1.29
N PHE A 97 2.56 -7.71 0.91
CA PHE A 97 2.05 -8.08 -0.41
C PHE A 97 0.67 -8.71 -0.32
N LEU A 98 -0.14 -8.51 -1.35
CA LEU A 98 -1.46 -9.13 -1.45
C LEU A 98 -1.31 -10.66 -1.33
N ASP A 99 -2.07 -11.23 -0.38
CA ASP A 99 -2.19 -12.67 -0.13
C ASP A 99 -3.46 -13.23 -0.74
N ARG A 100 -4.58 -12.52 -0.56
CA ARG A 100 -5.89 -12.92 -1.09
C ARG A 100 -6.79 -11.71 -1.29
N VAL A 101 -7.75 -11.87 -2.18
CA VAL A 101 -8.84 -10.93 -2.43
C VAL A 101 -10.16 -11.68 -2.45
N GLU A 102 -11.18 -11.10 -1.83
CA GLU A 102 -12.50 -11.67 -1.66
C GLU A 102 -13.55 -10.59 -1.97
N GLU A 103 -14.65 -11.00 -2.60
CA GLU A 103 -15.86 -10.18 -2.67
C GLU A 103 -16.66 -10.32 -1.37
N VAL A 104 -17.19 -9.22 -0.87
CA VAL A 104 -18.01 -9.20 0.35
C VAL A 104 -19.39 -8.66 0.00
N GLY A 105 -20.42 -9.52 0.14
CA GLY A 105 -21.76 -9.19 -0.33
C GLY A 105 -21.79 -9.05 -1.86
N SER A 106 -22.56 -8.09 -2.38
CA SER A 106 -22.68 -7.83 -3.83
C SER A 106 -21.80 -6.68 -4.34
N SER A 107 -21.21 -5.89 -3.44
CA SER A 107 -20.54 -4.63 -3.81
C SER A 107 -19.31 -4.31 -2.96
N GLY A 108 -18.94 -5.15 -2.00
CA GLY A 108 -17.75 -4.97 -1.18
C GLY A 108 -16.55 -5.74 -1.69
N THR A 109 -15.35 -5.27 -1.35
CA THR A 109 -14.09 -6.00 -1.52
C THR A 109 -13.37 -6.11 -0.18
N ARG A 110 -12.71 -7.23 0.04
CA ARG A 110 -11.82 -7.49 1.17
C ARG A 110 -10.52 -8.06 0.66
N THR A 111 -9.43 -7.36 0.93
CA THR A 111 -8.08 -7.79 0.56
C THR A 111 -7.28 -8.06 1.82
N ARG A 112 -6.49 -9.13 1.83
CA ARG A 112 -5.53 -9.43 2.91
C ARG A 112 -4.13 -9.28 2.35
N TYR A 113 -3.27 -8.59 3.07
CA TYR A 113 -1.86 -8.42 2.76
C TYR A 113 -1.02 -9.05 3.87
N LYS A 114 0.01 -9.79 3.50
CA LYS A 114 0.95 -10.44 4.43
C LYS A 114 2.25 -9.69 4.47
N LEU A 115 2.82 -9.61 5.67
CA LEU A 115 4.16 -9.06 5.90
C LEU A 115 5.18 -9.79 5.02
N SER A 116 5.95 -9.01 4.28
CA SER A 116 7.08 -9.49 3.50
C SER A 116 8.32 -9.53 4.37
N MET A 117 9.05 -10.65 4.35
CA MET A 117 10.37 -10.75 4.97
C MET A 117 11.52 -10.32 4.02
N LEU A 118 11.20 -9.67 2.90
CA LEU A 118 12.20 -9.08 2.01
C LEU A 118 12.76 -7.80 2.63
N GLY A 119 13.97 -7.91 3.17
CA GLY A 119 14.70 -6.83 3.81
C GLY A 119 15.19 -7.27 5.18
N LYS A 120 16.50 -7.28 5.39
CA LYS A 120 17.10 -7.55 6.71
C LYS A 120 16.54 -6.54 7.69
N ALA A 121 15.71 -7.05 8.57
CA ALA A 121 14.88 -6.23 9.40
C ALA A 121 15.72 -5.43 10.39
N CYS A 122 15.36 -4.16 10.57
CA CYS A 122 15.74 -3.36 11.72
C CYS A 122 14.97 -3.83 12.97
N ASN A 123 14.96 -5.14 13.19
CA ASN A 123 14.19 -5.85 14.21
C ASN A 123 14.51 -5.37 15.63
N ASN A 124 15.70 -4.78 15.83
CA ASN A 124 16.20 -4.38 17.14
C ASN A 124 16.01 -2.89 17.46
N THR A 125 15.28 -2.15 16.62
CA THR A 125 14.91 -0.76 16.92
C THR A 125 13.50 -0.69 17.50
N THR A 126 13.32 0.16 18.52
CA THR A 126 12.03 0.37 19.22
C THR A 126 10.89 0.74 18.28
N ASP A 127 11.22 1.37 17.15
CA ASP A 127 10.24 1.92 16.21
C ASP A 127 9.70 0.87 15.23
N TYR A 128 10.50 -0.16 14.90
CA TYR A 128 10.11 -1.23 13.98
C TYR A 128 9.36 -2.36 14.68
N ALA A 129 9.63 -2.63 15.97
CA ALA A 129 9.00 -3.73 16.70
C ALA A 129 7.45 -3.70 16.63
N PRO A 130 6.76 -2.56 16.77
CA PRO A 130 5.31 -2.53 16.71
C PRO A 130 4.75 -2.72 15.29
N VAL A 131 5.48 -2.32 14.23
CA VAL A 131 5.10 -2.62 12.83
C VAL A 131 5.29 -4.11 12.55
N MET A 132 6.41 -4.69 12.99
CA MET A 132 6.72 -6.11 12.79
C MET A 132 5.76 -7.05 13.54
N ALA A 133 5.07 -6.57 14.58
CA ALA A 133 4.00 -7.28 15.25
C ALA A 133 2.73 -7.40 14.37
N VAL A 134 2.55 -6.52 13.39
CA VAL A 134 1.47 -6.61 12.39
C VAL A 134 1.88 -7.61 11.32
N LYS A 135 1.32 -8.82 11.38
CA LYS A 135 1.58 -9.88 10.41
C LYS A 135 0.68 -9.78 9.18
N ASN A 136 -0.55 -9.30 9.39
CA ASN A 136 -1.54 -9.17 8.33
C ASN A 136 -2.20 -7.79 8.37
N ILE A 137 -2.53 -7.29 7.19
CA ILE A 137 -3.38 -6.11 7.04
C ILE A 137 -4.59 -6.52 6.22
N VAL A 138 -5.78 -6.22 6.73
CA VAL A 138 -7.04 -6.43 6.01
C VAL A 138 -7.52 -5.07 5.56
N VAL A 139 -7.69 -4.90 4.24
CA VAL A 139 -8.26 -3.69 3.65
C VAL A 139 -9.65 -3.99 3.11
N THR A 140 -10.65 -3.23 3.56
CA THR A 140 -12.03 -3.32 3.07
C THR A 140 -12.39 -2.08 2.26
N SER A 141 -13.21 -2.25 1.23
CA SER A 141 -13.72 -1.13 0.42
C SER A 141 -15.05 -1.50 -0.22
N MET A 142 -15.81 -0.50 -0.65
CA MET A 142 -16.83 -0.70 -1.68
C MET A 142 -16.16 -0.75 -3.05
N LYS A 143 -16.74 -1.54 -3.98
CA LYS A 143 -16.31 -1.57 -5.39
C LYS A 143 -16.37 -0.17 -5.97
N MET A 144 -15.35 0.19 -6.71
CA MET A 144 -15.24 1.51 -7.30
C MET A 144 -16.15 1.62 -8.52
N ALA A 145 -16.95 2.68 -8.58
CA ALA A 145 -17.87 2.90 -9.69
C ALA A 145 -17.11 2.99 -11.03
N PRO A 146 -17.61 2.40 -12.14
CA PRO A 146 -16.93 2.47 -13.43
C PRO A 146 -16.74 3.90 -13.95
N ASP A 147 -17.68 4.79 -13.65
CA ASP A 147 -17.69 6.20 -14.06
C ASP A 147 -16.81 7.09 -13.17
N TYR A 148 -16.16 6.54 -12.14
CA TYR A 148 -15.41 7.32 -11.17
C TYR A 148 -14.33 8.19 -11.83
N TRP A 149 -13.65 7.65 -12.84
CA TRP A 149 -12.60 8.34 -13.58
C TRP A 149 -13.11 9.48 -14.47
N GLN A 150 -14.42 9.56 -14.73
CA GLN A 150 -15.05 10.66 -15.48
C GLN A 150 -15.41 11.84 -14.59
N LYS A 151 -15.44 11.63 -13.26
CA LYS A 151 -15.67 12.68 -12.28
C LYS A 151 -14.35 13.45 -12.09
N ALA A 152 -14.45 14.66 -11.54
CA ALA A 152 -13.25 15.38 -11.10
C ALA A 152 -12.37 14.46 -10.23
N PRO A 153 -11.04 14.62 -10.22
CA PRO A 153 -10.13 13.75 -9.48
C PRO A 153 -10.34 13.88 -7.97
N HIS A 154 -11.39 13.25 -7.45
CA HIS A 154 -11.58 13.01 -6.04
C HIS A 154 -10.75 11.78 -5.71
N ARG A 155 -9.85 11.89 -4.74
CA ARG A 155 -9.17 10.72 -4.18
C ARG A 155 -10.10 10.04 -3.18
N GLN A 156 -9.99 8.73 -3.03
CA GLN A 156 -10.58 8.07 -1.87
C GLN A 156 -9.59 8.14 -0.71
N CYS A 157 -10.13 8.24 0.50
CA CYS A 157 -9.36 8.28 1.74
C CYS A 157 -9.36 6.89 2.38
N CYS A 158 -8.38 6.65 3.23
CA CYS A 158 -8.34 5.45 4.05
C CYS A 158 -8.46 5.80 5.53
N GLU A 159 -9.13 4.90 6.25
CA GLU A 159 -9.42 5.01 7.68
C GLU A 159 -8.87 3.78 8.40
N ILE A 160 -8.04 4.03 9.41
CA ILE A 160 -7.54 2.97 10.29
C ILE A 160 -8.65 2.61 11.28
N MET A 161 -9.14 1.38 11.18
CA MET A 161 -10.28 0.89 11.98
C MET A 161 -9.87 0.60 13.43
N ASP A 162 -10.87 0.51 14.32
CA ASP A 162 -10.69 0.15 15.74
C ASP A 162 -9.59 0.95 16.46
N LYS A 163 -9.44 2.25 16.13
CA LYS A 163 -8.37 3.12 16.66
C LYS A 163 -6.96 2.52 16.50
N GLY A 164 -6.75 1.74 15.45
CA GLY A 164 -5.48 1.08 15.16
C GLY A 164 -5.20 -0.17 15.99
N SER A 165 -6.20 -0.73 16.69
CA SER A 165 -6.02 -1.97 17.45
C SER A 165 -5.52 -3.11 16.55
N ILE A 166 -4.54 -3.86 17.06
CA ILE A 166 -3.99 -5.04 16.37
C ILE A 166 -4.57 -6.26 17.08
N LYS A 167 -5.46 -6.99 16.41
CA LYS A 167 -6.08 -8.20 16.95
C LYS A 167 -5.41 -9.40 16.31
N SER A 168 -4.77 -10.25 17.12
CA SER A 168 -4.04 -11.45 16.65
C SER A 168 -3.07 -11.15 15.49
N GLY A 169 -2.28 -10.08 15.61
CA GLY A 169 -1.34 -9.64 14.58
C GLY A 169 -1.98 -9.09 13.31
N THR A 170 -3.27 -8.76 13.33
CA THR A 170 -4.01 -8.22 12.16
C THR A 170 -4.46 -6.79 12.42
N MET A 171 -4.15 -5.90 11.47
CA MET A 171 -4.64 -4.52 11.43
C MET A 171 -5.72 -4.39 10.35
N GLN A 172 -6.72 -3.54 10.60
CA GLN A 172 -7.82 -3.30 9.67
C GLN A 172 -7.80 -1.87 9.15
N ILE A 173 -7.94 -1.70 7.84
CA ILE A 173 -8.02 -0.41 7.17
C ILE A 173 -9.24 -0.44 6.25
N ARG A 174 -9.97 0.67 6.19
CA ARG A 174 -11.12 0.83 5.30
C ARG A 174 -10.83 1.94 4.29
N ILE A 175 -11.02 1.66 3.00
CA ILE A 175 -11.02 2.68 1.95
C ILE A 175 -12.46 3.18 1.75
N ARG A 176 -12.63 4.49 1.67
CA ARG A 176 -13.92 5.15 1.51
C ARG A 176 -13.75 6.52 0.85
N ASN A 177 -14.86 7.15 0.48
CA ASN A 177 -14.80 8.55 0.07
C ASN A 177 -14.27 9.42 1.23
N CYS A 178 -13.51 10.45 0.87
CA CYS A 178 -13.01 11.43 1.83
C CYS A 178 -14.17 12.21 2.46
N ARG A 179 -14.02 12.55 3.74
CA ARG A 179 -14.93 13.48 4.44
C ARG A 179 -14.63 14.91 4.01
N GLN A 180 -15.54 15.82 4.30
CA GLN A 180 -15.45 17.23 3.89
C GLN A 180 -14.18 17.95 4.40
N TRP A 181 -13.62 17.49 5.52
CA TRP A 181 -12.40 18.03 6.15
C TRP A 181 -11.13 17.21 5.86
N GLU A 182 -11.22 16.16 5.05
CA GLU A 182 -10.07 15.36 4.64
C GLU A 182 -9.56 15.87 3.28
N THR A 183 -8.24 16.09 3.18
CA THR A 183 -7.63 16.66 1.99
C THR A 183 -7.60 15.64 0.84
N THR A 184 -8.18 16.01 -0.30
CA THR A 184 -8.13 15.21 -1.54
C THR A 184 -6.96 15.58 -2.44
N SER A 185 -6.29 16.71 -2.19
CA SER A 185 -5.13 17.23 -2.91
C SER A 185 -3.81 16.97 -2.16
N VAL A 186 -2.73 16.79 -2.92
CA VAL A 186 -1.34 16.88 -2.45
C VAL A 186 -0.60 17.82 -3.38
#